data_AF-A0A3B0JGU5-F1
#
_entry.id   AF-A0A3B0JGU5-F1
#
_cell.length_a   1.000
_cell.length_b   1.000
_cell.length_c   1.000
_cell.angle_alpha   90.00
_cell.angle_beta   90.00
_cell.angle_gamma   90.00
#
_symmetry.space_group_name_H-M   'P 1'
#
loop_
_entity.id
_entity.type
_entity.pdbx_description
1 polymer ?
#
loop_
_entity_poly.entity_id
_entity_poly.type
_entity_poly.pdbx_seq_one_letter_code
_entity_poly.pdbx_strand_id
1 'polypeptide(L)'
;YRDRAKERRLKYGESDPPPPNRSRERFEQEIKTLQTRQKNNGSAAAALPISSNNVGNRLMQKMGWTEGQGLGRKNQGRTQIIEAEGRTKSIGLGNKVCNLPPGTDYKSYIKKMMKQRYENA
;
A
#
# COMPACT_ATOMS: atom_id res chain seq x y z
N TYR A 1 -38.42 -27.37 -37.52
CA TYR A 1 -37.64 -26.15 -37.20
C TYR A 1 -36.16 -26.53 -37.20
N ARG A 2 -35.30 -25.87 -37.99
CA ARG A 2 -33.85 -26.14 -38.00
C ARG A 2 -33.13 -25.14 -37.09
N ASP A 3 -32.45 -25.66 -36.08
CA ASP A 3 -31.68 -24.87 -35.13
C ASP A 3 -30.36 -24.42 -35.77
N ARG A 4 -30.41 -23.25 -36.40
CA ARG A 4 -29.27 -22.61 -37.06
C ARG A 4 -28.16 -22.25 -36.06
N ALA A 5 -28.45 -22.09 -34.78
CA ALA A 5 -27.45 -21.83 -33.74
C ALA A 5 -26.62 -23.10 -33.46
N LYS A 6 -27.27 -24.28 -33.42
CA LYS A 6 -26.58 -25.58 -33.28
C LYS A 6 -25.69 -25.89 -34.50
N GLU A 7 -26.14 -25.60 -35.71
CA GLU A 7 -25.35 -25.80 -36.94
C GLU A 7 -24.09 -24.93 -36.97
N ARG A 8 -24.18 -23.68 -36.51
CA ARG A 8 -22.99 -22.81 -36.35
C ARG A 8 -22.05 -23.33 -35.28
N ARG A 9 -22.56 -23.84 -34.15
CA ARG A 9 -21.73 -24.42 -33.07
C ARG A 9 -20.97 -25.67 -33.54
N LEU A 10 -21.57 -26.48 -34.42
CA LEU A 10 -20.93 -27.64 -35.05
C LEU A 10 -19.94 -27.24 -36.15
N LYS A 11 -20.24 -26.20 -36.94
CA LYS A 11 -19.42 -25.77 -38.08
C LYS A 11 -18.21 -24.93 -37.70
N TYR A 12 -18.35 -24.09 -36.66
CA TYR A 12 -17.32 -23.13 -36.26
C TYR A 12 -16.83 -23.34 -34.82
N GLY A 13 -17.37 -24.33 -34.09
CA GLY A 13 -17.02 -24.57 -32.69
C GLY A 13 -17.44 -23.43 -31.77
N GLU A 14 -17.34 -23.67 -30.47
CA GLU A 14 -17.21 -22.57 -29.50
C GLU A 14 -15.87 -21.90 -29.81
N SER A 15 -15.85 -20.58 -30.05
CA SER A 15 -14.59 -19.86 -30.29
C SER A 15 -13.64 -20.18 -29.15
N ASP A 16 -12.39 -20.51 -29.49
CA ASP A 16 -11.33 -20.83 -28.52
C ASP A 16 -11.46 -19.89 -27.31
N PRO A 17 -11.69 -20.41 -26.09
CA PRO A 17 -11.85 -19.56 -24.92
C PRO A 17 -10.70 -18.56 -24.92
N PRO A 18 -11.00 -17.26 -24.70
CA PRO A 18 -9.99 -16.23 -24.80
C PRO A 18 -8.78 -16.66 -23.96
N PRO A 19 -7.56 -16.59 -24.52
CA PRO A 19 -6.39 -17.13 -23.86
C PRO A 19 -6.34 -16.57 -22.44
N PRO A 20 -6.05 -17.41 -21.43
CA PRO A 20 -6.10 -17.01 -20.04
C PRO A 20 -5.27 -15.75 -19.86
N ASN A 21 -5.93 -14.68 -19.40
CA ASN A 21 -5.31 -13.37 -19.39
C ASN A 21 -4.19 -13.35 -18.34
N ARG A 22 -2.94 -13.49 -18.78
CA ARG A 22 -1.75 -13.49 -17.91
C ARG A 22 -1.67 -12.25 -17.01
N SER A 23 -2.26 -11.12 -17.43
CA SER A 23 -2.34 -9.91 -16.60
C SER A 23 -3.26 -10.07 -15.40
N ARG A 24 -4.33 -10.86 -15.53
CA ARG A 24 -5.26 -11.17 -14.43
C ARG A 24 -4.59 -12.08 -13.40
N GLU A 25 -3.90 -13.12 -13.84
CA GLU A 25 -3.18 -14.04 -12.94
C GLU A 25 -2.07 -13.33 -12.16
N ARG A 26 -1.29 -12.47 -12.83
CA ARG A 26 -0.28 -11.63 -12.15
C ARG A 26 -0.91 -10.70 -11.12
N PHE A 27 -2.05 -10.10 -11.45
CA PHE A 27 -2.77 -9.23 -10.52
C PHE A 27 -3.24 -9.98 -9.27
N GLU A 28 -3.79 -11.19 -9.44
CA GLU A 28 -4.24 -12.02 -8.32
C GLU A 28 -3.06 -12.41 -7.40
N GLN A 29 -1.89 -12.72 -7.97
CA GLN A 29 -0.66 -12.96 -7.21
C GLN A 29 -0.18 -11.69 -6.48
N GLU A 30 -0.21 -10.53 -7.15
CA GLU A 30 0.20 -9.25 -6.57
C GLU A 30 -0.68 -8.85 -5.38
N ILE A 31 -2.01 -8.96 -5.50
CA ILE A 31 -2.95 -8.72 -4.37
C ILE A 31 -2.65 -9.64 -3.18
N LYS A 32 -2.37 -10.93 -3.43
CA LYS A 32 -2.03 -11.90 -2.36
C LYS A 32 -0.74 -11.52 -1.63
N THR A 33 0.28 -11.06 -2.37
CA THR A 33 1.54 -10.61 -1.77
C THR A 33 1.39 -9.29 -0.99
N LEU A 34 0.60 -8.34 -1.51
CA LEU A 34 0.32 -7.07 -0.85
C LEU A 34 -0.47 -7.25 0.45
N GLN A 35 -1.48 -8.14 0.46
CA GLN A 35 -2.21 -8.53 1.68
C GLN A 35 -1.27 -9.12 2.75
N THR A 36 -0.29 -9.92 2.32
CA THR A 36 0.71 -10.50 3.23
C THR A 36 1.64 -9.42 3.80
N ARG A 37 2.08 -8.44 2.99
CA ARG A 37 2.94 -7.34 3.47
C ARG A 37 2.24 -6.38 4.44
N GLN A 38 0.96 -6.09 4.24
CA GLN A 38 0.23 -5.18 5.12
C GLN A 38 0.15 -5.68 6.57
N LYS A 39 0.26 -7.00 6.78
CA LYS A 39 0.30 -7.61 8.12
C LYS A 39 1.61 -7.36 8.88
N ASN A 40 2.68 -6.97 8.17
CA ASN A 40 4.03 -6.82 8.73
C ASN A 40 4.54 -5.37 8.78
N ASN A 41 3.76 -4.39 8.28
CA ASN A 41 4.09 -2.96 8.41
C ASN A 41 3.71 -2.45 9.80
N GLY A 42 4.35 -3.01 10.82
CA GLY A 42 4.38 -2.49 12.18
C GLY A 42 5.28 -1.25 12.31
N SER A 43 5.27 -0.34 11.34
CA SER A 43 5.89 0.99 11.47
C SER A 43 4.92 1.99 12.10
N ALA A 44 4.13 1.54 13.07
CA ALA A 44 3.35 2.38 13.97
C ALA A 44 4.06 2.49 15.34
N ALA A 45 5.40 2.44 15.36
CA ALA A 45 6.20 2.78 16.54
C ALA A 45 6.17 4.30 16.85
N ALA A 46 5.11 5.00 16.44
CA ALA A 46 5.02 6.45 16.44
C ALA A 46 4.01 7.03 17.45
N ALA A 47 3.42 6.21 18.33
CA ALA A 47 2.38 6.68 19.26
C ALA A 47 2.71 6.51 20.75
N LEU A 48 3.75 5.75 21.11
CA LEU A 48 4.03 5.46 22.53
C LEU A 48 5.26 6.22 23.01
N PRO A 49 5.16 6.95 24.14
CA PRO A 49 6.32 7.61 24.74
C PRO A 49 7.39 6.57 25.11
N ILE A 50 8.65 6.99 25.06
CA ILE A 50 9.77 6.14 25.48
C ILE A 50 9.56 5.77 26.95
N SER A 51 9.41 4.48 27.24
CA SER A 51 9.26 3.98 28.60
C SER A 51 10.42 4.45 29.50
N SER A 52 10.11 4.81 30.75
CA SER A 52 11.09 5.21 31.77
C SER A 52 12.11 4.11 32.10
N ASN A 53 11.81 2.84 31.81
CA ASN A 53 12.75 1.72 31.95
C ASN A 53 13.80 1.66 30.82
N ASN A 54 13.70 2.53 29.81
CA ASN A 54 14.67 2.58 28.72
C ASN A 54 16.01 3.17 29.20
N VAL A 55 17.12 2.50 28.89
CA VAL A 55 18.47 2.93 29.29
C VAL A 55 18.79 4.35 28.80
N GLY A 56 18.36 4.70 27.59
CA GLY A 56 18.53 6.05 27.01
C GLY A 56 17.73 7.11 27.76
N ASN A 57 16.48 6.81 28.16
CA ASN A 57 15.66 7.72 28.96
C ASN A 57 16.36 8.05 30.29
N ARG A 58 16.81 7.03 31.02
CA ARG A 58 17.54 7.21 32.28
C ARG A 58 18.86 7.99 32.11
N LEU A 59 19.57 7.78 31.01
CA LEU A 59 20.81 8.51 30.73
C LEU A 59 20.53 10.00 30.47
N MET A 60 19.51 10.33 29.67
CA MET A 60 19.11 11.72 29.41
C MET A 60 18.70 12.42 30.70
N GLN A 61 17.90 11.76 31.55
CA GLN A 61 17.53 12.30 32.86
C GLN A 61 18.73 12.59 33.75
N LYS A 62 19.74 11.70 33.78
CA LYS A 62 20.99 11.94 34.52
C LYS A 62 21.79 13.13 34.00
N MET A 63 21.62 13.50 32.73
CA MET A 63 22.24 14.68 32.12
C MET A 63 21.37 15.95 32.29
N GLY A 64 20.30 15.89 33.08
CA GLY A 64 19.42 17.02 33.38
C GLY A 64 18.31 17.25 32.37
N TRP A 65 18.09 16.33 31.42
CA TRP A 65 16.93 16.39 30.52
C TRP A 65 15.67 15.90 31.24
N THR A 66 14.55 16.60 31.06
CA THR A 66 13.26 16.27 31.64
C THR A 66 12.27 15.88 30.55
N GLU A 67 11.33 15.00 30.89
CA GLU A 67 10.30 14.57 29.95
C GLU A 67 9.49 15.78 29.44
N GLY A 68 9.26 15.81 28.13
CA GLY A 68 8.55 16.90 27.46
C GLY A 68 9.41 18.13 27.11
N GLN A 69 10.67 18.20 27.56
CA GLN A 69 11.56 19.31 27.25
C GLN A 69 12.32 19.08 25.93
N GLY A 70 12.46 20.14 25.12
CA GLY A 70 13.33 20.12 23.95
C GLY A 70 14.82 20.01 24.32
N LEU A 71 15.64 19.45 23.46
CA LEU A 71 17.09 19.38 23.67
C LEU A 71 17.79 20.72 23.35
N GLY A 72 18.99 20.92 23.87
CA GLY A 72 19.84 22.10 23.62
C GLY A 72 19.82 23.11 24.77
N ARG A 73 20.76 24.07 24.76
CA ARG A 73 20.98 25.02 25.87
C ARG A 73 19.73 25.83 26.26
N LYS A 74 18.86 26.14 25.29
CA LYS A 74 17.63 26.90 25.50
C LYS A 74 16.38 26.04 25.31
N ASN A 75 16.52 24.70 25.33
CA ASN A 75 15.43 23.76 25.07
C ASN A 75 14.74 23.96 23.72
N GLN A 76 15.50 24.44 22.73
CA GLN A 76 14.99 24.83 21.42
C GLN A 76 14.78 23.65 20.46
N GLY A 77 15.28 22.47 20.83
CA GLY A 77 15.11 21.25 20.05
C GLY A 77 13.65 20.80 20.01
N ARG A 78 13.28 20.09 18.94
CA ARG A 78 11.93 19.53 18.80
C ARG A 78 11.66 18.48 19.87
N THR A 79 10.44 18.49 20.40
CA THR A 79 9.92 17.47 21.32
C THR A 79 9.24 16.31 20.59
N GLN A 80 8.79 16.57 19.36
CA GLN A 80 8.10 15.60 18.51
C GLN A 80 9.04 15.00 17.47
N ILE A 81 8.83 13.71 17.19
CA ILE A 81 9.56 12.96 16.17
C ILE A 81 9.30 13.57 14.79
N ILE A 82 10.27 13.42 13.87
CA ILE A 82 10.07 13.76 12.46
C ILE A 82 9.41 12.57 11.78
N GLU A 83 8.19 12.76 11.30
CA GLU A 83 7.51 11.75 10.49
C GLU A 83 8.16 11.70 9.10
N ALA A 84 8.63 10.50 8.73
CA ALA A 84 9.16 10.24 7.41
C ALA A 84 8.14 9.42 6.62
N GLU A 85 7.65 9.98 5.51
CA GLU A 85 6.79 9.25 4.59
C GLU A 85 7.64 8.32 3.71
N GLY A 86 7.50 7.02 3.91
CA GLY A 86 8.15 6.01 3.08
C GLY A 86 7.50 5.92 1.70
N ARG A 87 8.29 6.04 0.64
CA ARG A 87 7.79 5.84 -0.73
C ARG A 87 7.72 4.36 -1.09
N THR A 88 6.70 3.97 -1.83
CA THR A 88 6.67 2.67 -2.51
C THR A 88 7.67 2.69 -3.67
N LYS A 89 8.59 1.71 -3.69
CA LYS A 89 9.50 1.49 -4.84
C LYS A 89 8.65 1.35 -6.12
N SER A 90 9.08 1.98 -7.21
CA SER A 90 8.42 1.99 -8.54
C SER A 90 7.37 3.08 -8.82
N ILE A 91 7.21 4.10 -7.97
CA ILE A 91 6.35 5.25 -8.25
C ILE A 91 7.19 6.53 -8.41
N GLY A 92 6.90 7.33 -9.44
CA GLY A 92 7.54 8.63 -9.68
C GLY A 92 7.25 9.65 -8.59
N LEU A 93 8.16 10.61 -8.40
CA LEU A 93 7.98 11.75 -7.50
C LEU A 93 6.69 12.52 -7.86
N GLY A 94 5.88 12.85 -6.86
CA GLY A 94 4.61 13.56 -7.04
C GLY A 94 3.37 12.66 -7.19
N ASN A 95 3.55 11.36 -7.48
CA ASN A 95 2.44 10.43 -7.59
C ASN A 95 2.11 9.83 -6.23
N LYS A 96 0.89 10.04 -5.75
CA LYS A 96 0.40 9.43 -4.51
C LYS A 96 0.15 7.95 -4.74
N VAL A 97 0.61 7.10 -3.81
CA VAL A 97 0.24 5.68 -3.78
C VAL A 97 -1.28 5.62 -3.70
N CYS A 98 -1.91 4.94 -4.66
CA CYS A 98 -3.32 4.68 -4.51
C CYS A 98 -3.50 3.56 -3.50
N ASN A 99 -3.83 3.92 -2.26
CA ASN A 99 -4.24 2.96 -1.24
C ASN A 99 -5.64 2.41 -1.62
N LEU A 100 -5.69 1.54 -2.62
CA LEU A 100 -6.88 0.74 -2.85
C LEU A 100 -6.94 -0.35 -1.78
N PRO A 101 -8.07 -0.52 -1.09
CA PRO A 101 -8.24 -1.65 -0.19
C PRO A 101 -8.09 -2.95 -0.98
N PRO A 102 -7.34 -3.94 -0.46
CA PRO A 102 -7.25 -5.26 -1.06
C PRO A 102 -8.65 -5.90 -1.04
N GLY A 103 -9.21 -6.20 -2.22
CA GLY A 103 -10.53 -6.85 -2.31
C GLY A 103 -11.39 -6.42 -3.50
N THR A 104 -10.96 -5.45 -4.31
CA THR A 104 -11.71 -5.07 -5.51
C THR A 104 -11.43 -6.03 -6.66
N ASP A 105 -12.48 -6.55 -7.31
CA ASP A 105 -12.40 -7.33 -8.55
C ASP A 105 -11.44 -6.72 -9.58
N TYR A 106 -10.71 -7.56 -10.34
CA TYR A 106 -9.73 -7.14 -11.35
C TYR A 106 -10.27 -6.05 -12.29
N LYS A 107 -11.50 -6.22 -12.81
CA LYS A 107 -12.14 -5.26 -13.72
C LYS A 107 -12.36 -3.89 -13.05
N SER A 108 -12.73 -3.89 -11.77
CA SER A 108 -12.97 -2.69 -10.98
C SER A 108 -11.66 -1.98 -10.63
N TYR A 109 -10.61 -2.76 -10.32
CA TYR A 109 -9.26 -2.26 -10.09
C TYR A 109 -8.73 -1.49 -11.30
N ILE A 110 -8.77 -2.12 -12.49
CA ILE A 110 -8.29 -1.51 -13.73
C ILE A 110 -9.08 -0.23 -14.05
N LYS A 111 -10.41 -0.26 -13.96
CA LYS A 111 -11.25 0.94 -14.20
C LYS A 111 -10.88 2.10 -13.27
N LYS A 112 -10.65 1.82 -11.99
CA LYS A 112 -10.27 2.83 -11.00
C LYS A 112 -8.87 3.39 -11.26
N MET A 113 -7.91 2.53 -11.64
CA MET A 113 -6.58 2.96 -12.05
C MET A 113 -6.60 3.83 -13.31
N MET A 114 -7.40 3.48 -14.32
CA MET A 114 -7.55 4.31 -15.52
C MET A 114 -8.15 5.67 -15.19
N LYS A 115 -9.20 5.70 -14.36
CA LYS A 115 -9.82 6.96 -13.90
C LYS A 115 -8.83 7.85 -13.15
N GLN A 116 -8.07 7.31 -12.20
CA GLN A 116 -7.10 8.09 -11.43
C GLN A 116 -5.99 8.69 -12.32
N ARG A 117 -5.52 7.95 -13.34
CA ARG A 117 -4.53 8.51 -14.28
C ARG A 117 -5.09 9.66 -15.09
N TYR A 118 -6.36 9.56 -15.51
CA TYR A 118 -7.04 10.63 -16.23
C TYR A 118 -7.23 11.88 -15.36
N GLU A 119 -7.63 11.72 -14.10
CA GLU A 119 -7.84 12.85 -13.18
C GLU A 119 -6.53 13.55 -12.76
N ASN A 120 -5.38 12.86 -12.87
CA ASN A 120 -4.07 13.40 -12.53
C ASN A 120 -3.26 13.88 -13.75
N ALA A 121 -3.81 13.82 -14.97
CA ALA A 121 -3.21 14.33 -16.20
C ALA A 121 -3.64 15.78 -16.44
#